data_AF-A0A5C7FJB0-F1
#
_entry.id   AF-A0A5C7FJB0-F1
#
_cell.length_a   1.000
_cell.length_b   1.000
_cell.length_c   1.000
_cell.angle_alpha   90.00
_cell.angle_beta   90.00
_cell.angle_gamma   90.00
#
_symmetry.space_group_name_H-M   'P 1'
#
loop_
_entity.id
_entity.type
_entity.pdbx_description
1 polymer ?
#
loop_
_entity_poly.entity_id
_entity_poly.type
_entity_poly.pdbx_seq_one_letter_code
_entity_poly.pdbx_strand_id
1 'polypeptide(L)'
;MVRKRIHPVLFVVIGLAVLGIGGKLIQDPGGFITSIFVTIGIITLFILLFRRFIQPRLMQQQSGFKTPVKKTSRSAGAAAVKSKPKPKRSTTPLKTVKQEKRSPKPLIKRQSDVKLTVIEGKKNTKKKSRALF
;
A
#
# COMPACT_ATOMS: atom_id res chain seq x y z
N MET A 1 -25.02 12.06 18.94
CA MET A 1 -25.10 10.67 19.45
C MET A 1 -25.48 9.76 18.28
N VAL A 2 -24.60 8.84 17.86
CA VAL A 2 -24.86 7.96 16.71
C VAL A 2 -25.62 6.74 17.22
N ARG A 3 -26.93 6.68 16.95
CA ARG A 3 -27.78 5.55 17.32
C ARG A 3 -27.41 4.35 16.44
N LYS A 4 -26.61 3.43 16.96
CA LYS A 4 -26.27 2.18 16.25
C LYS A 4 -27.54 1.33 16.16
N ARG A 5 -28.06 1.14 14.95
CA ARG A 5 -29.11 0.15 14.69
C ARG A 5 -28.43 -1.21 14.64
N ILE A 6 -28.63 -2.00 15.69
CA ILE A 6 -28.13 -3.36 15.75
C ILE A 6 -29.15 -4.21 14.97
N HIS A 7 -28.70 -4.86 13.89
CA HIS A 7 -29.58 -5.70 13.08
C HIS A 7 -29.78 -7.05 13.76
N PRO A 8 -31.03 -7.51 13.95
CA PRO A 8 -31.31 -8.81 14.60
C PRO A 8 -30.69 -9.98 13.84
N VAL A 9 -30.54 -9.85 12.51
CA VAL A 9 -29.84 -10.82 11.66
C VAL A 9 -28.40 -11.06 12.13
N LEU A 10 -27.71 -10.02 12.62
CA LEU A 10 -26.34 -10.17 13.11
C LEU A 10 -26.29 -11.09 14.34
N PHE A 11 -27.27 -10.98 15.24
CA PHE A 11 -27.35 -11.86 16.40
C PHE A 11 -27.65 -13.30 16.01
N VAL A 12 -28.50 -13.51 15.01
CA VAL A 12 -28.79 -14.85 14.47
C VAL A 12 -27.52 -15.45 13.87
N VAL A 13 -26.80 -14.71 13.02
CA VAL A 13 -25.55 -15.18 12.41
C VAL A 13 -24.49 -15.50 13.46
N ILE A 14 -24.32 -14.62 14.46
CA ILE A 14 -23.38 -14.87 15.56
C ILE A 14 -23.80 -16.11 16.37
N GLY A 15 -25.09 -16.25 16.67
CA GLY A 15 -25.64 -17.40 17.38
C GLY A 15 -25.38 -18.71 16.64
N LEU A 16 -25.66 -18.77 15.34
CA LEU A 16 -25.35 -19.95 14.51
C LEU A 16 -23.85 -20.22 14.44
N ALA A 17 -23.01 -19.18 14.34
CA ALA A 17 -21.56 -19.35 14.32
C ALA A 17 -21.05 -19.96 15.62
N VAL A 18 -21.51 -19.46 16.78
CA VAL A 18 -21.14 -20.02 18.09
C VAL A 18 -21.64 -21.45 18.25
N LEU A 19 -22.86 -21.75 17.80
CA LEU A 19 -23.43 -23.09 17.92
C LEU A 19 -22.71 -24.10 17.01
N GLY A 20 -22.36 -23.68 15.78
CA GLY A 20 -21.57 -24.50 14.86
C GLY A 20 -20.16 -24.76 15.35
N ILE A 21 -19.44 -23.72 15.79
CA ILE A 21 -18.07 -23.84 16.31
C ILE A 21 -18.07 -24.61 17.64
N GLY A 22 -18.98 -24.27 18.56
CA GLY A 22 -19.12 -24.93 19.85
C GLY A 22 -19.48 -26.41 19.71
N GLY A 23 -20.38 -26.75 18.78
CA GLY A 23 -20.71 -28.15 18.49
C GLY A 23 -19.50 -28.95 17.99
N LYS A 24 -18.69 -28.38 17.08
CA LYS A 24 -17.44 -29.01 16.62
C LYS A 24 -16.42 -29.17 17.74
N LEU A 25 -16.32 -28.18 18.65
CA LEU A 25 -15.40 -28.23 19.77
C LEU A 25 -15.77 -29.29 20.82
N ILE A 26 -17.05 -29.58 21.01
CA ILE A 26 -17.51 -30.62 21.95
C ILE A 26 -17.37 -32.01 21.33
N GLN A 27 -17.73 -32.17 20.05
CA GLN A 27 -17.74 -33.46 19.39
C GLN A 27 -16.32 -33.96 19.03
N ASP A 28 -15.44 -33.06 18.60
CA ASP A 28 -14.05 -33.38 18.25
C ASP A 28 -13.12 -32.17 18.46
N PRO A 29 -12.72 -31.89 19.71
CA PRO A 29 -11.83 -30.76 20.01
C PRO A 29 -10.45 -30.93 19.35
N GLY A 30 -9.93 -32.15 19.29
CA GLY A 30 -8.62 -32.45 18.73
C GLY A 30 -8.58 -32.22 17.22
N GLY A 31 -9.57 -32.73 16.50
CA GLY A 31 -9.72 -32.50 15.06
C GLY A 31 -9.97 -31.03 14.73
N PHE A 32 -10.75 -30.31 15.54
CA PHE A 32 -10.97 -28.88 15.34
C PHE A 32 -9.67 -28.08 15.43
N ILE A 33 -8.87 -28.27 16.48
CA ILE A 33 -7.59 -27.57 16.65
C ILE A 33 -6.63 -27.93 15.50
N THR A 34 -6.54 -29.21 15.17
CA THR A 34 -5.70 -29.69 14.06
C THR A 34 -6.12 -29.05 12.74
N SER A 35 -7.43 -28.94 12.48
CA SER A 35 -7.95 -28.31 11.27
C SER A 35 -7.57 -26.84 11.14
N ILE A 36 -7.51 -26.10 12.26
CA ILE A 36 -7.03 -24.70 12.27
C ILE A 36 -5.56 -24.66 11.85
N PHE A 37 -4.71 -25.50 12.46
CA PHE A 37 -3.28 -25.55 12.12
C PHE A 37 -3.04 -25.97 10.68
N VAL A 38 -3.77 -26.97 10.19
CA VAL A 38 -3.71 -27.41 8.79
C VAL A 38 -4.13 -26.28 7.86
N THR A 39 -5.22 -25.57 8.18
CA THR A 39 -5.70 -24.43 7.36
C THR A 39 -4.65 -23.32 7.29
N ILE A 40 -4.08 -22.93 8.44
CA ILE A 40 -3.00 -21.93 8.50
C ILE A 40 -1.79 -22.43 7.71
N GLY A 41 -1.41 -23.70 7.86
CA GLY A 41 -0.31 -24.33 7.13
C GLY A 41 -0.49 -24.24 5.61
N ILE A 42 -1.68 -24.59 5.12
CA ILE A 42 -2.03 -24.53 3.70
C ILE A 42 -1.97 -23.07 3.20
N ILE A 43 -2.59 -22.12 3.90
CA ILE A 43 -2.57 -20.70 3.53
C ILE A 43 -1.12 -20.19 3.46
N THR A 44 -0.32 -20.52 4.47
CA THR A 44 1.09 -20.10 4.54
C THR A 44 1.90 -20.69 3.40
N LEU A 45 1.67 -21.96 3.07
CA LEU A 45 2.29 -22.63 1.93
C LEU A 45 1.94 -21.95 0.60
N PHE A 46 0.66 -21.64 0.38
CA PHE A 46 0.21 -20.91 -0.80
C PHE A 46 0.82 -19.52 -0.90
N ILE A 47 0.88 -18.77 0.20
CA ILE A 47 1.53 -17.45 0.25
C ILE A 47 3.02 -17.58 -0.10
N LEU A 48 3.71 -18.58 0.43
CA LEU A 48 5.12 -18.83 0.15
C LEU A 48 5.33 -19.19 -1.32
N LEU A 49 4.53 -20.09 -1.88
CA LEU A 49 4.56 -20.44 -3.30
C LEU A 49 4.30 -19.22 -4.18
N PHE A 50 3.25 -18.45 -3.88
CA PHE A 50 2.92 -17.24 -4.63
C PHE A 50 4.06 -16.22 -4.57
N ARG A 51 4.61 -15.98 -3.38
CA ARG A 51 5.76 -15.10 -3.15
C ARG A 51 7.02 -15.58 -3.86
N ARG A 52 7.28 -16.88 -3.91
CA ARG A 52 8.51 -17.42 -4.50
C ARG A 52 8.44 -17.50 -6.02
N PHE A 53 7.29 -17.86 -6.58
CA PHE A 53 7.15 -18.12 -8.01
C PHE A 53 6.51 -16.97 -8.80
N ILE A 54 5.52 -16.28 -8.23
CA ILE A 54 4.73 -15.27 -8.96
C ILE A 54 5.26 -13.86 -8.69
N GLN A 55 5.61 -13.53 -7.44
CA GLN A 55 6.12 -12.21 -7.09
C GLN A 55 7.37 -11.75 -7.87
N PRO A 56 8.42 -12.58 -8.12
CA PRO A 56 9.58 -12.11 -8.89
C PRO A 56 9.23 -11.79 -10.35
N ARG A 57 8.29 -12.53 -10.96
CA ARG A 57 7.84 -12.31 -12.33
C ARG A 57 7.04 -11.00 -12.45
N LEU A 58 6.22 -10.68 -11.45
CA LEU A 58 5.47 -9.43 -11.40
C LEU A 58 6.36 -8.21 -11.12
N MET A 59 7.37 -8.35 -10.24
CA MET A 59 8.29 -7.27 -9.89
C MET A 59 9.23 -6.86 -11.03
N GLN A 60 9.55 -7.77 -11.97
CA GLN A 60 10.29 -7.40 -13.18
C GLN A 60 9.49 -6.46 -14.08
N GLN A 61 8.18 -6.69 -14.26
CA GLN A 61 7.31 -5.85 -15.08
C GLN A 61 7.03 -4.47 -14.45
N GLN A 62 7.09 -4.35 -13.11
CA GLN A 62 6.80 -3.10 -12.39
C GLN A 62 8.06 -2.30 -11.99
N SER A 63 9.25 -2.76 -12.40
CA SER A 63 10.54 -2.14 -12.05
C SER A 63 10.80 -0.77 -12.69
N GLY A 64 9.95 -0.34 -13.64
CA GLY A 64 10.04 0.99 -14.28
C GLY A 64 9.67 2.18 -13.38
N PHE A 65 9.21 1.97 -12.15
CA PHE A 65 8.78 3.05 -11.25
C PHE A 65 9.31 2.87 -9.81
N LYS A 66 10.61 2.61 -9.65
CA LYS A 66 11.27 2.67 -8.34
C LYS A 66 12.35 3.74 -8.35
N THR A 67 11.99 4.93 -7.86
CA THR A 67 12.95 5.95 -7.45
C THR A 67 13.89 5.34 -6.40
N PRO A 68 15.21 5.21 -6.64
CA PRO A 68 16.12 4.67 -5.65
C PRO A 68 16.34 5.69 -4.53
N VAL A 69 15.85 5.38 -3.32
CA VAL A 69 16.33 6.05 -2.11
C VAL A 69 17.79 5.65 -1.93
N LYS A 70 18.67 6.62 -2.17
CA LYS A 70 20.13 6.54 -2.07
C LYS A 70 20.53 5.93 -0.72
N LYS A 71 20.95 4.65 -0.73
CA LYS A 71 21.67 4.05 0.40
C LYS A 71 23.07 4.66 0.42
N THR A 72 23.30 5.62 1.31
CA THR A 72 24.66 6.07 1.61
C THR A 72 25.37 4.97 2.38
N SER A 73 26.35 4.37 1.71
CA SER A 73 27.32 3.41 2.19
C SER A 73 28.10 3.93 3.40
N ARG A 74 28.10 3.17 4.50
CA ARG A 74 29.28 2.99 5.36
C ARG A 74 29.30 1.54 5.85
N SER A 75 29.98 0.70 5.07
CA SER A 75 30.45 -0.61 5.49
C SER A 75 31.85 -0.45 6.07
N ALA A 76 32.10 -0.97 7.27
CA ALA A 76 33.31 -1.71 7.65
C ALA A 76 33.50 -1.71 9.17
N GLY A 77 33.65 -2.91 9.74
CA GLY A 77 34.73 -3.16 10.70
C GLY A 77 34.40 -3.13 12.20
N ALA A 78 34.54 -4.32 12.79
CA ALA A 78 35.17 -4.58 14.08
C ALA A 78 34.39 -4.40 15.40
N ALA A 79 34.36 -5.54 16.10
CA ALA A 79 34.60 -5.70 17.53
C ALA A 79 33.53 -5.26 18.54
N ALA A 80 33.20 -6.26 19.35
CA ALA A 80 32.47 -6.17 20.60
C ALA A 80 33.09 -5.15 21.58
N VAL A 81 32.36 -4.98 22.69
CA VAL A 81 32.75 -4.34 23.97
C VAL A 81 32.30 -2.88 24.11
N LYS A 82 31.11 -2.68 24.65
CA LYS A 82 30.93 -2.25 26.06
C LYS A 82 29.47 -2.26 26.47
N SER A 83 29.19 -3.22 27.35
CA SER A 83 28.07 -3.23 28.27
C SER A 83 28.05 -1.96 29.13
N LYS A 84 26.86 -1.34 29.27
CA LYS A 84 26.29 -0.95 30.57
C LYS A 84 24.79 -0.64 30.42
N PRO A 85 23.92 -1.18 31.29
CA PRO A 85 22.46 -1.06 31.17
C PRO A 85 21.84 -0.04 32.17
N LYS A 86 20.55 0.31 31.91
CA LYS A 86 19.46 0.79 32.81
C LYS A 86 19.03 2.27 32.68
N PRO A 87 17.78 2.64 33.09
CA PRO A 87 16.55 1.84 33.25
C PRO A 87 15.28 2.46 32.60
N LYS A 88 14.21 1.65 32.59
CA LYS A 88 12.86 1.93 32.11
C LYS A 88 12.06 2.94 32.97
N ARG A 89 10.96 3.41 32.36
CA ARG A 89 9.72 4.04 32.88
C ARG A 89 9.71 5.56 33.00
N SER A 90 8.91 6.22 32.16
CA SER A 90 7.73 6.98 32.61
C SER A 90 6.91 7.51 31.41
N THR A 91 5.63 7.14 31.41
CA THR A 91 4.45 7.68 30.72
C THR A 91 4.60 8.98 29.91
N THR A 92 4.40 8.92 28.59
CA THR A 92 4.03 10.07 27.76
C THR A 92 2.52 10.05 27.45
N PRO A 93 1.73 11.05 27.86
CA PRO A 93 0.34 11.18 27.46
C PRO A 93 0.25 11.66 26.01
N LEU A 94 -0.50 10.94 25.16
CA LEU A 94 -0.84 11.39 23.81
C LEU A 94 -1.72 12.65 23.92
N LYS A 95 -1.14 13.80 23.59
CA LYS A 95 -1.90 15.05 23.42
C LYS A 95 -2.75 14.96 22.15
N THR A 96 -4.04 15.21 22.36
CA THR A 96 -5.10 15.42 21.38
C THR A 96 -4.69 16.38 20.26
N VAL A 97 -4.71 15.92 19.01
CA VAL A 97 -4.76 16.81 17.84
C VAL A 97 -6.22 16.87 17.37
N LYS A 98 -6.81 18.05 17.54
CA LYS A 98 -8.13 18.43 17.02
C LYS A 98 -8.24 18.06 15.54
N GLN A 99 -9.27 17.30 15.17
CA GLN A 99 -9.74 17.23 13.79
C GLN A 99 -10.40 18.58 13.43
N GLU A 100 -9.71 19.41 12.67
CA GLU A 100 -10.31 20.56 12.01
C GLU A 100 -11.04 20.08 10.75
N LYS A 101 -12.34 20.36 10.70
CA LYS A 101 -13.18 20.19 9.52
C LYS A 101 -13.07 21.45 8.66
N ARG A 102 -12.90 21.27 7.34
CA ARG A 102 -13.05 22.17 6.16
C ARG A 102 -11.79 22.04 5.29
N SER A 103 -11.83 21.84 3.98
CA SER A 103 -12.73 22.32 2.93
C SER A 103 -12.75 21.38 1.71
N PRO A 104 -13.76 21.48 0.82
CA PRO A 104 -13.80 20.75 -0.44
C PRO A 104 -12.92 21.42 -1.53
N LYS A 105 -12.09 20.60 -2.21
CA LYS A 105 -11.52 20.71 -3.58
C LYS A 105 -11.04 22.09 -4.10
N PRO A 106 -9.82 22.17 -4.67
CA PRO A 106 -9.56 23.07 -5.78
C PRO A 106 -9.83 22.39 -7.12
N LEU A 107 -10.69 23.05 -7.90
CA LEU A 107 -11.05 22.77 -9.29
C LEU A 107 -9.82 22.62 -10.20
N ILE A 108 -9.99 21.75 -11.19
CA ILE A 108 -9.26 21.65 -12.46
C ILE A 108 -8.53 22.94 -12.82
N LYS A 109 -7.20 22.85 -12.87
CA LYS A 109 -6.29 23.92 -13.27
C LYS A 109 -6.63 24.37 -14.70
N ARG A 110 -7.37 25.46 -14.86
CA ARG A 110 -7.54 26.13 -16.16
C ARG A 110 -6.17 26.61 -16.62
N GLN A 111 -5.74 26.15 -17.80
CA GLN A 111 -4.58 26.70 -18.49
C GLN A 111 -4.89 28.16 -18.83
N SER A 112 -4.29 29.09 -18.09
CA SER A 112 -4.38 30.52 -18.37
C SER A 112 -3.25 30.91 -19.31
N ASP A 113 -3.66 31.42 -20.47
CA ASP A 113 -2.91 32.33 -21.34
C ASP A 113 -1.80 31.72 -22.23
N VAL A 114 -2.23 31.07 -23.33
CA VAL A 114 -1.34 30.69 -24.44
C VAL A 114 -1.27 31.87 -25.41
N LYS A 115 -0.17 32.62 -25.37
CA LYS A 115 0.07 33.73 -26.31
C LYS A 115 0.49 33.16 -27.67
N LEU A 116 -0.47 33.05 -28.59
CA LEU A 116 -0.20 32.71 -29.99
C LEU A 116 0.51 33.91 -30.66
N THR A 117 1.83 33.84 -30.80
CA THR A 117 2.56 34.76 -31.67
C THR A 117 2.54 34.23 -33.08
N VAL A 118 2.22 35.09 -34.05
CA VAL A 118 2.34 34.78 -35.47
C VAL A 118 3.81 34.44 -35.75
N ILE A 119 4.07 33.21 -36.17
CA ILE A 119 5.36 32.86 -36.75
C ILE A 119 5.35 33.49 -38.14
N GLU A 120 5.86 34.72 -38.24
CA GLU A 120 6.20 35.29 -39.54
C GLU A 120 7.32 34.43 -40.13
N GLY A 121 6.92 33.45 -40.93
CA GLY A 121 7.87 32.67 -41.70
C GLY A 121 8.66 33.60 -42.59
N LYS A 122 9.99 33.55 -42.49
CA LYS A 122 10.91 34.16 -43.45
C LYS A 122 10.68 33.51 -44.82
N LYS A 123 9.68 33.99 -45.56
CA LYS A 123 9.37 33.59 -46.93
C LYS A 123 10.52 34.09 -47.80
N ASN A 124 11.59 33.31 -47.86
CA ASN A 124 12.73 33.61 -48.71
C ASN A 124 12.22 33.72 -50.15
N THR A 125 12.20 34.95 -50.61
CA THR A 125 11.87 35.45 -51.94
C THR A 125 12.95 35.03 -52.94
N LYS A 126 12.98 33.74 -53.31
CA LYS A 126 13.69 33.27 -54.51
C LYS A 126 12.89 32.16 -55.20
N LYS A 127 11.88 32.57 -55.99
CA LYS A 127 11.45 31.80 -57.17
C LYS A 127 12.54 31.95 -58.26
N LYS A 128 12.60 30.96 -59.17
CA LYS A 128 13.51 30.75 -60.33
C LYS A 128 14.67 29.79 -59.97
N SER A 129 14.87 28.63 -60.60
CA SER A 129 14.57 28.19 -61.97
C SER A 129 14.27 26.68 -61.99
N ARG A 130 13.14 26.29 -62.58
CA ARG A 130 12.92 24.92 -63.08
C ARG A 130 13.15 24.99 -64.59
N ALA A 131 14.38 24.81 -65.02
CA ALA A 131 14.71 24.51 -66.40
C ALA A 131 15.49 23.20 -66.37
N LEU A 132 14.83 22.16 -66.87
CA LEU A 132 15.40 20.88 -67.22
C LEU A 132 15.94 21.01 -68.65
N PHE A 133 17.20 20.67 -68.86
CA PHE A 133 17.73 20.17 -70.13
C PHE A 133 18.57 18.93 -69.80
#